data_AF-A0A1I4MI05-F1
#
_entry.id   AF-A0A1I4MI05-F1
#
_cell.length_a   1.000
_cell.length_b   1.000
_cell.length_c   1.000
_cell.angle_alpha   90.00
_cell.angle_beta   90.00
_cell.angle_gamma   90.00
#
_symmetry.space_group_name_H-M   'P 1'
#
loop_
_entity.id
_entity.type
_entity.pdbx_description
1 polymer ?
#
loop_
_entity_poly.entity_id
_entity_poly.type
_entity_poly.pdbx_seq_one_letter_code
_entity_poly.pdbx_strand_id
1 'polypeptide(L)'
;MAEDKSMEPVSGHEVETDGIYENEWGREETLKRGDEFPYDPVMGQTEWKLVSLPLESQEQEMYRDTTANTKPRLHIERGDR
;
A
#
# COMPACT_ATOMS: atom_id res chain seq x y z
N MET A 1 -31.85 -13.58 -6.11
CA MET A 1 -30.67 -13.36 -5.24
C MET A 1 -29.45 -13.42 -6.16
N ALA A 2 -28.72 -12.32 -6.34
CA ALA A 2 -27.39 -12.39 -6.93
C ALA A 2 -26.49 -12.84 -5.78
N GLU A 3 -25.93 -14.03 -5.91
CA GLU A 3 -24.89 -14.51 -5.03
C GLU A 3 -23.64 -13.78 -5.50
N ASP A 4 -23.27 -12.68 -4.83
CA ASP A 4 -22.06 -11.92 -5.12
C ASP A 4 -20.84 -12.83 -4.86
N LYS A 5 -20.49 -13.61 -5.87
CA LYS A 5 -19.18 -14.25 -6.02
C LYS A 5 -18.18 -13.13 -6.30
N SER A 6 -17.89 -12.33 -5.27
CA SER A 6 -16.79 -11.38 -5.31
C SER A 6 -15.52 -12.19 -5.51
N MET A 7 -14.93 -12.10 -6.71
CA MET A 7 -13.60 -12.63 -6.96
C MET A 7 -12.63 -11.88 -6.06
N GLU A 8 -11.71 -12.62 -5.44
CA GLU A 8 -10.63 -12.02 -4.68
C GLU A 8 -9.75 -11.21 -5.65
N PRO A 9 -9.33 -9.99 -5.26
CA PRO A 9 -8.42 -9.23 -6.09
C PRO A 9 -7.10 -9.98 -6.26
N VAL A 10 -6.47 -9.83 -7.43
CA VAL A 10 -5.19 -10.46 -7.74
C VAL A 10 -4.07 -9.43 -7.75
N SER A 11 -2.83 -9.89 -7.68
CA SER A 11 -1.64 -9.04 -7.87
C SER A 11 -1.76 -8.22 -9.17
N GLY A 12 -1.41 -6.94 -9.11
CA GLY A 12 -1.58 -6.01 -10.23
C GLY A 12 -2.94 -5.28 -10.28
N HIS A 13 -3.91 -5.61 -9.42
CA HIS A 13 -5.16 -4.86 -9.31
C HIS A 13 -5.01 -3.68 -8.34
N GLU A 14 -5.88 -2.67 -8.49
CA GLU A 14 -5.98 -1.55 -7.55
C GLU A 14 -6.70 -2.01 -6.27
N VAL A 15 -6.16 -1.61 -5.13
CA VAL A 15 -6.71 -1.87 -3.80
C VAL A 15 -7.94 -1.00 -3.59
N GLU A 16 -9.09 -1.62 -3.38
CA GLU A 16 -10.37 -0.90 -3.22
C GLU A 16 -10.59 -0.34 -1.81
N THR A 17 -9.98 -0.95 -0.78
CA THR A 17 -10.21 -0.61 0.64
C THR A 17 -8.90 -0.71 1.41
N ASP A 18 -8.65 0.21 2.33
CA ASP A 18 -7.50 0.13 3.22
C ASP A 18 -7.67 -1.01 4.24
N GLY A 19 -6.59 -1.76 4.48
CA GLY A 19 -6.64 -2.88 5.41
C GLY A 19 -5.47 -3.84 5.29
N ILE A 20 -5.58 -4.91 6.06
CA ILE A 20 -4.64 -6.03 6.07
C ILE A 20 -5.20 -7.09 5.14
N TYR A 21 -4.44 -7.39 4.09
CA TYR A 21 -4.75 -8.43 3.13
C TYR A 21 -3.83 -9.62 3.33
N GLU A 22 -4.37 -10.82 3.23
CA GLU A 22 -3.63 -12.07 3.27
C GLU A 22 -3.58 -12.68 1.87
N ASN A 23 -2.41 -13.13 1.43
CA ASN A 23 -2.26 -13.87 0.18
C ASN A 23 -2.48 -15.38 0.36
N GLU A 24 -2.48 -16.13 -0.75
CA GLU A 24 -2.66 -17.60 -0.72
C GLU A 24 -1.60 -18.37 0.10
N TRP A 25 -0.48 -17.74 0.42
CA TRP A 25 0.57 -18.32 1.26
C TRP A 25 0.39 -18.01 2.76
N GLY A 26 -0.61 -17.21 3.13
CA GLY A 26 -0.79 -16.75 4.50
C GLY A 26 0.13 -15.58 4.88
N ARG A 27 0.65 -14.83 3.89
CA ARG A 27 1.38 -13.59 4.16
C ARG A 27 0.39 -12.44 4.27
N GLU A 28 0.39 -11.79 5.42
CA GLU A 28 -0.39 -10.59 5.71
C GLU A 28 0.38 -9.32 5.33
N GLU A 29 -0.27 -8.41 4.60
CA GLU A 29 0.31 -7.14 4.18
C GLU A 29 -0.72 -6.01 4.35
N THR A 30 -0.28 -4.90 4.94
CA THR A 30 -1.11 -3.70 5.07
C THR A 30 -1.07 -2.93 3.76
N LEU A 31 -2.21 -2.84 3.09
CA LEU A 31 -2.39 -2.16 1.81
C LEU A 31 -3.37 -1.00 1.95
N LYS A 32 -3.11 0.07 1.20
CA LYS A 32 -3.93 1.27 1.21
C LYS A 32 -4.77 1.36 -0.06
N ARG A 33 -5.99 1.89 0.06
CA ARG A 33 -6.85 2.14 -1.09
C ARG A 33 -6.12 3.01 -2.14
N GLY A 34 -6.11 2.53 -3.39
CA GLY A 34 -5.45 3.16 -4.53
C GLY A 34 -4.03 2.66 -4.79
N ASP A 35 -3.43 1.86 -3.90
CA ASP A 35 -2.19 1.14 -4.21
C ASP A 35 -2.49 -0.08 -5.10
N GLU A 36 -1.44 -0.71 -5.64
CA GLU A 36 -1.55 -1.93 -6.44
C GLU A 36 -1.17 -3.15 -5.59
N PHE A 37 -1.93 -4.24 -5.71
CA PHE A 37 -1.61 -5.50 -5.03
C PHE A 37 -0.24 -6.03 -5.48
N PRO A 38 0.72 -6.24 -4.55
CA PRO A 38 2.06 -6.65 -4.92
C PRO A 38 2.09 -8.11 -5.38
N TYR A 39 3.05 -8.41 -6.24
CA TYR A 39 3.34 -9.78 -6.67
C TYR A 39 4.14 -10.52 -5.60
N ASP A 40 3.80 -11.77 -5.36
CA ASP A 40 4.55 -12.63 -4.46
C ASP A 40 5.90 -13.04 -5.09
N PRO A 41 7.04 -12.92 -4.40
CA PRO A 41 8.34 -13.29 -4.96
C PRO A 41 8.48 -14.79 -5.29
N VAL A 42 7.67 -15.65 -4.69
CA VAL A 42 7.71 -17.11 -4.84
C VAL A 42 6.65 -17.59 -5.83
N MET A 43 5.41 -17.12 -5.71
CA MET A 43 4.29 -17.54 -6.57
C MET A 43 4.00 -16.60 -7.75
N GLY A 44 4.54 -15.39 -7.74
CA GLY A 44 4.25 -14.38 -8.76
C GLY A 44 2.87 -13.76 -8.54
N GLN A 45 1.92 -14.05 -9.44
CA GLN A 45 0.55 -13.55 -9.32
C GLN A 45 -0.21 -14.39 -8.30
N THR A 46 -0.75 -13.75 -7.27
CA THR A 46 -1.54 -14.39 -6.20
C THR A 46 -2.80 -13.59 -5.91
N GLU A 47 -3.80 -14.27 -5.36
CA GLU A 47 -5.03 -13.69 -4.84
C GLU A 47 -4.81 -13.08 -3.45
N TRP A 48 -5.50 -11.99 -3.18
CA TRP A 48 -5.42 -11.23 -1.93
C TRP A 48 -6.78 -11.13 -1.28
N LYS A 49 -6.86 -11.47 0.00
CA LYS A 49 -8.09 -11.47 0.76
C LYS A 49 -8.02 -10.47 1.91
N LEU A 50 -8.99 -9.57 2.00
CA LEU A 50 -9.09 -8.68 3.16
C LEU A 50 -9.41 -9.51 4.41
N VAL A 51 -8.47 -9.56 5.35
CA VAL A 51 -8.62 -10.30 6.61
C VAL A 51 -9.00 -9.41 7.78
N SER A 52 -8.50 -8.16 7.80
CA SER A 52 -8.82 -7.21 8.85
C SER A 52 -8.72 -5.78 8.37
N LEU A 53 -9.49 -4.89 8.98
CA LEU A 53 -9.24 -3.45 8.88
C LEU A 53 -7.96 -3.10 9.67
N PRO A 54 -7.26 -2.02 9.28
CA PRO A 54 -6.07 -1.59 9.97
C PRO A 54 -6.42 -1.05 11.35
N LEU A 55 -5.50 -1.20 12.31
CA LEU A 55 -5.65 -0.57 13.63
C LEU A 55 -5.38 0.93 13.54
N GLU A 56 -5.94 1.74 14.44
CA GLU A 56 -5.77 3.21 14.45
C GLU A 56 -4.29 3.64 14.41
N SER A 57 -3.40 2.87 15.05
CA SER A 57 -1.96 3.11 15.00
C SER A 57 -1.33 2.82 13.62
N GLN A 58 -1.82 1.79 12.92
CA GLN A 58 -1.38 1.45 11.56
C GLN A 58 -1.96 2.43 10.54
N GLU A 59 -3.20 2.87 10.71
CA GLU A 59 -3.80 3.93 9.89
C GLU A 59 -2.97 5.20 9.95
N GLN A 60 -2.61 5.67 11.16
CA GLN A 60 -1.74 6.84 11.30
C GLN A 60 -0.41 6.68 10.58
N GLU A 61 0.16 5.47 10.54
CA GLU A 61 1.41 5.19 9.83
C GLU A 61 1.22 5.16 8.30
N MET A 62 0.13 4.56 7.80
CA MET A 62 -0.24 4.55 6.37
C MET A 62 -0.47 5.95 5.79
N TYR A 63 -0.97 6.87 6.62
CA TYR A 63 -1.23 8.25 6.23
C TYR A 63 -0.16 9.22 6.75
N ARG A 64 0.96 8.71 7.31
CA ARG A 64 2.02 9.56 7.80
C ARG A 64 2.76 10.21 6.62
N ASP A 65 2.46 11.48 6.37
CA ASP A 65 3.24 12.31 5.46
C ASP A 65 4.72 12.35 5.90
N THR A 66 5.59 11.66 5.18
CA THR A 66 7.05 11.69 5.42
C THR A 66 7.73 12.95 4.85
N THR A 67 6.97 13.98 4.47
CA THR A 67 7.43 15.22 3.79
C THR A 67 8.40 16.09 4.62
N ALA A 68 8.87 15.64 5.78
CA ALA A 68 9.76 16.40 6.67
C ALA A 68 11.26 16.43 6.28
N ASN A 69 11.67 16.12 5.04
CA ASN A 69 13.09 16.27 4.65
C ASN A 69 13.34 16.78 3.23
N THR A 70 12.52 17.70 2.72
CA THR A 70 12.98 18.54 1.61
C THR A 70 13.82 19.67 2.21
N LYS A 71 15.09 19.41 2.55
CA LYS A 71 16.04 20.48 2.89
C LYS A 71 15.96 21.53 1.77
N PRO A 72 15.61 22.80 2.05
CA PRO A 72 15.65 23.83 1.02
C PRO A 72 17.11 23.89 0.56
N ARG A 73 17.35 23.57 -0.72
CA ARG A 73 18.67 23.69 -1.33
C ARG A 73 19.04 25.17 -1.26
N LEU A 74 19.84 25.56 -0.28
CA LEU A 74 20.40 26.90 -0.18
C LEU A 74 21.21 27.16 -1.45
N HIS A 75 20.71 28.04 -2.31
CA HIS A 75 21.47 28.56 -3.45
C HIS A 75 22.59 29.41 -2.86
N ILE A 76 23.80 28.86 -2.81
CA ILE A 76 24.99 29.64 -2.48
C ILE A 76 25.25 30.54 -3.69
N GLU A 77 24.83 31.79 -3.60
CA GLU A 77 25.25 32.86 -4.50
C GLU A 77 26.76 33.06 -4.31
N ARG A 78 27.56 32.31 -5.07
CA ARG A 78 29.00 32.53 -5.14
C ARG A 78 29.23 33.74 -6.05
N GLY A 79 29.11 34.92 -5.47
CA GLY A 79 29.57 36.15 -6.09
C GLY A 79 31.10 36.11 -6.23
N ASP A 80 31.58 35.96 -7.45
CA ASP A 80 32.98 36.20 -7.79
C ASP A 80 33.06 37.59 -8.43
N ARG A 81 33.87 38.44 -7.80
CA ARG A 81 34.12 39.86 -8.11
C ARG A 81 35.53 39.99 -8.66
#